data_AF-A0A956K774-F1
#
_entry.id   AF-A0A956K774-F1
#
_cell.length_a   1.000
_cell.length_b   1.000
_cell.length_c   1.000
_cell.angle_alpha   90.00
_cell.angle_beta   90.00
_cell.angle_gamma   90.00
#
_symmetry.space_group_name_H-M   'P 1'
#
loop_
_entity.id
_entity.type
_entity.pdbx_description
1 polymer ?
#
loop_
_entity_poly.entity_id
_entity_poly.type
_entity_poly.pdbx_seq_one_letter_code
_entity_poly.pdbx_strand_id
1 'polypeptide(L)'
;MSNPKSYKLGDPKAPKFPAKFDILEKAVLQKTDVKANNNKYYAIELHSPATKQKSVFRVFTHYGRTDDLQSNPDAGAKECRYFTNVGAARSCYQSIHRQKTGAGKGYKEVSLASSKIGSKQARGQSVGKIDSETLAKGADAKKGGKKKAAAKTVAKKAVKKLDAPLQHLVDYIYAEATDALQKSVDVTITANGIETPLGILTLGQIEKGQSALDGLQAELMRSRKRKATLAQLSSEFYSAIPHRVGRTRKAIEAAVINDMAKLVNKQDTLQLMRDMLSVSGGGEQAGHNVLYDGSAAEQYAALGCKIAPLAPSSPKFAKWSKHVLDNQTYKGIKIVNLYEVQRPPERKVFKKAISNQKFLFHGSNIRNWVGILSRGILLPKAVVSMGGERTDEGWLGAGIYFSTESSTAAQYTARGRKGTSLMAIARVALGKQARFTEITYGLTAPPKGHHSCYGVSMELDEESEFDDNEHVIYDARQQQLEILVEFK
;
A
#
# COMPACT_ATOMS: atom_id res chain seq x y z
N MET A 1 -34.06 29.81 0.47
CA MET A 1 -34.26 29.33 1.87
C MET A 1 -33.19 29.95 2.74
N SER A 2 -33.58 30.58 3.85
CA SER A 2 -32.63 31.11 4.84
C SER A 2 -31.69 29.99 5.30
N ASN A 3 -30.40 30.29 5.47
CA ASN A 3 -29.45 29.31 5.99
C ASN A 3 -29.88 28.93 7.41
N PRO A 4 -30.14 27.63 7.70
CA PRO A 4 -30.53 27.20 9.02
C PRO A 4 -29.42 27.53 10.02
N LYS A 5 -29.81 28.10 11.17
CA LYS A 5 -28.87 28.53 12.22
C LYS A 5 -27.99 27.34 12.65
N SER A 6 -26.68 27.54 12.60
CA SER A 6 -25.71 26.57 13.13
C SER A 6 -25.44 26.86 14.60
N TYR A 7 -25.28 25.78 15.36
CA TYR A 7 -24.91 25.81 16.77
C TYR A 7 -23.65 25.01 16.98
N LYS A 8 -22.77 25.44 17.89
CA LYS A 8 -21.66 24.59 18.33
C LYS A 8 -22.22 23.36 19.04
N LEU A 9 -21.57 22.21 18.89
CA LEU A 9 -21.98 21.01 19.61
C LEU A 9 -21.94 21.27 21.13
N GLY A 10 -23.07 21.09 21.82
CA GLY A 10 -23.20 21.35 23.25
C GLY A 10 -23.59 22.79 23.62
N ASP A 11 -23.87 23.66 22.65
CA ASP A 11 -24.37 25.01 22.91
C ASP A 11 -25.69 24.96 23.71
N PRO A 12 -25.80 25.60 24.89
CA PRO A 12 -27.01 25.56 25.72
C PRO A 12 -28.22 26.23 25.04
N LYS A 13 -28.00 27.08 24.02
CA LYS A 13 -29.06 27.70 23.21
C LYS A 13 -29.51 26.82 22.05
N ALA A 14 -28.89 25.66 21.84
CA ALA A 14 -29.27 24.74 20.77
C ALA A 14 -30.57 23.98 21.10
N PRO A 15 -31.41 23.68 20.10
CA PRO A 15 -32.51 22.73 20.27
C PRO A 15 -32.04 21.39 20.86
N LYS A 16 -32.83 20.85 21.80
CA LYS A 16 -32.56 19.55 22.42
C LYS A 16 -32.65 18.45 21.37
N PHE A 17 -31.69 17.52 21.39
CA PHE A 17 -31.65 16.37 20.49
C PHE A 17 -31.27 15.10 21.26
N PRO A 18 -31.89 13.93 20.98
CA PRO A 18 -31.62 12.71 21.72
C PRO A 18 -30.16 12.27 21.67
N ALA A 19 -29.67 11.72 22.78
CA ALA A 19 -28.33 11.18 22.86
C ALA A 19 -28.13 9.93 21.95
N LYS A 20 -29.19 9.13 21.79
CA LYS A 20 -29.25 8.00 20.85
C LYS A 20 -29.93 8.43 19.56
N PHE A 21 -29.23 8.26 18.44
CA PHE A 21 -29.72 8.56 17.11
C PHE A 21 -29.30 7.46 16.13
N ASP A 22 -29.90 7.50 14.94
CA ASP A 22 -29.45 6.75 13.77
C ASP A 22 -28.83 7.72 12.77
N ILE A 23 -27.87 7.23 11.99
CA ILE A 23 -27.22 7.99 10.92
C ILE A 23 -27.84 7.57 9.60
N LEU A 24 -28.64 8.46 9.00
CA LEU A 24 -29.34 8.21 7.74
C LEU A 24 -28.42 8.37 6.53
N GLU A 25 -27.57 9.40 6.55
CA GLU A 25 -26.60 9.70 5.49
C GLU A 25 -25.31 10.19 6.16
N LYS A 26 -24.16 9.84 5.57
CA LYS A 26 -22.86 10.33 6.02
C LYS A 26 -21.85 10.38 4.89
N ALA A 27 -20.95 11.35 4.98
CA ALA A 27 -19.80 11.47 4.10
C ALA A 27 -18.59 11.99 4.88
N VAL A 28 -17.41 11.51 4.50
CA VAL A 28 -16.12 12.02 4.96
C VAL A 28 -15.39 12.58 3.76
N LEU A 29 -15.01 13.84 3.86
CA LEU A 29 -14.36 14.57 2.79
C LEU A 29 -12.97 15.03 3.22
N GLN A 30 -12.05 15.06 2.26
CA GLN A 30 -10.69 15.54 2.43
C GLN A 30 -10.39 16.59 1.36
N LYS A 31 -9.68 17.64 1.76
CA LYS A 31 -9.08 18.61 0.85
C LYS A 31 -7.62 18.83 1.24
N THR A 32 -6.75 18.44 0.34
CA THR A 32 -5.38 18.95 0.33
C THR A 32 -5.23 19.94 -0.83
N ASP A 33 -4.57 21.06 -0.56
CA ASP A 33 -4.10 22.02 -1.54
C ASP A 33 -2.76 22.54 -1.01
N VAL A 34 -1.68 21.99 -1.58
CA VAL A 34 -0.33 22.32 -1.16
C VAL A 34 0.00 23.78 -1.43
N LYS A 35 -0.54 24.41 -2.49
CA LYS A 35 -0.26 25.83 -2.78
C LYS A 35 -0.85 26.76 -1.71
N ALA A 36 -2.05 26.44 -1.25
CA ALA A 36 -2.76 27.26 -0.26
C ALA A 36 -2.59 26.77 1.18
N ASN A 37 -1.65 25.85 1.45
CA ASN A 37 -1.41 25.25 2.77
C ASN A 37 -2.71 24.75 3.43
N ASN A 38 -3.58 24.15 2.62
CA ASN A 38 -4.79 23.52 3.13
C ASN A 38 -4.55 22.02 3.20
N ASN A 39 -4.72 21.46 4.39
CA ASN A 39 -4.87 20.03 4.60
C ASN A 39 -6.03 19.88 5.60
N LYS A 40 -7.25 19.71 5.07
CA LYS A 40 -8.49 19.88 5.82
C LYS A 40 -9.41 18.69 5.60
N TYR A 41 -10.09 18.28 6.66
CA TYR A 41 -11.11 17.26 6.63
C TYR A 41 -12.50 17.86 6.90
N TYR A 42 -13.54 17.17 6.44
CA TYR A 42 -14.93 17.54 6.69
C TYR A 42 -15.81 16.28 6.75
N ALA A 43 -16.28 15.91 7.93
CA ALA A 43 -17.34 14.92 8.11
C ALA A 43 -18.70 15.61 8.16
N ILE A 44 -19.69 15.03 7.48
CA ILE A 44 -21.08 15.47 7.53
C ILE A 44 -22.00 14.26 7.71
N GLU A 45 -22.98 14.39 8.59
CA GLU A 45 -23.93 13.33 8.96
C GLU A 45 -25.36 13.89 9.05
N LEU A 46 -26.33 13.13 8.57
CA LEU A 46 -27.75 13.36 8.79
C LEU A 46 -28.27 12.38 9.85
N HIS A 47 -28.71 12.92 10.98
CA HIS A 47 -29.17 12.16 12.13
C HIS A 47 -30.70 12.15 12.25
N SER A 48 -31.25 10.98 12.56
CA SER A 48 -32.64 10.79 13.01
C SER A 48 -32.69 10.28 14.45
N PRO A 49 -33.75 10.57 15.20
CA PRO A 49 -33.88 10.07 16.56
C PRO A 49 -34.16 8.55 16.53
N ALA A 50 -33.53 7.80 17.45
CA ALA A 50 -33.66 6.34 17.50
C ALA A 50 -35.05 5.84 17.97
N THR A 51 -35.85 6.73 18.59
CA THR A 51 -37.22 6.42 19.01
C THR A 51 -38.21 7.04 18.04
N LYS A 52 -39.32 6.32 17.74
CA LYS A 52 -40.44 6.81 16.91
C LYS A 52 -41.08 8.12 17.40
N GLN A 53 -40.74 8.56 18.61
CA GLN A 53 -41.15 9.84 19.15
C GLN A 53 -40.16 10.94 18.77
N LYS A 54 -40.68 11.83 17.91
CA LYS A 54 -40.29 13.21 17.57
C LYS A 54 -39.75 13.40 16.16
N SER A 55 -40.44 14.28 15.43
CA SER A 55 -40.05 14.88 14.16
C SER A 55 -38.88 15.85 14.37
N VAL A 56 -37.72 15.37 14.81
CA VAL A 56 -36.53 16.22 14.99
C VAL A 56 -35.32 15.53 14.35
N PHE A 57 -34.71 16.20 13.38
CA PHE A 57 -33.55 15.76 12.65
C PHE A 57 -32.38 16.71 12.89
N ARG A 58 -31.16 16.21 12.78
CA ARG A 58 -29.95 17.01 12.99
C ARG A 58 -28.95 16.75 11.88
N VAL A 59 -28.53 17.81 11.19
CA VAL A 59 -27.32 17.76 10.36
C VAL A 59 -26.13 18.11 11.24
N PHE A 60 -25.20 17.17 11.37
CA PHE A 60 -23.98 17.31 12.15
C PHE A 60 -22.78 17.44 11.21
N THR A 61 -21.85 18.33 11.57
CA THR A 61 -20.61 18.51 10.80
C THR A 61 -19.43 18.56 11.75
N HIS A 62 -18.35 17.85 11.43
CA HIS A 62 -17.08 17.85 12.17
C HIS A 62 -15.94 18.13 11.18
N TYR A 63 -15.24 19.25 11.36
CA TYR A 63 -14.24 19.69 10.37
C TYR A 63 -13.09 20.45 11.02
N GLY A 64 -11.93 20.38 10.38
CA GLY A 64 -10.71 20.98 10.91
C GLY A 64 -9.52 20.74 9.98
N ARG A 65 -8.31 20.84 10.54
CA ARG A 65 -7.09 20.43 9.84
C ARG A 65 -6.83 18.95 10.07
N THR A 66 -6.43 18.25 9.02
CA THR A 66 -6.10 16.83 9.06
C THR A 66 -4.87 16.56 9.93
N ASP A 67 -3.89 17.46 9.90
CA ASP A 67 -2.66 17.34 10.69
C ASP A 67 -2.92 17.28 12.20
N ASP A 68 -4.04 17.84 12.68
CA ASP A 68 -4.36 17.95 14.10
C ASP A 68 -5.04 16.69 14.64
N LEU A 69 -5.58 15.85 13.76
CA LEU A 69 -6.28 14.61 14.13
C LEU A 69 -5.33 13.53 14.65
N GLN A 70 -4.03 13.63 14.34
CA GLN A 70 -3.03 12.67 14.76
C GLN A 70 -2.78 12.74 16.27
N SER A 71 -2.72 13.95 16.84
CA SER A 71 -2.56 14.16 18.28
C SER A 71 -3.90 14.22 19.02
N ASN A 72 -4.98 14.62 18.34
CA ASN A 72 -6.30 14.74 18.94
C ASN A 72 -7.40 14.36 17.93
N PRO A 73 -7.99 13.16 18.03
CA PRO A 73 -9.09 12.71 17.16
C PRO A 73 -10.37 13.57 17.22
N ASP A 74 -10.48 14.43 18.23
CA ASP A 74 -11.56 15.39 18.44
C ASP A 74 -11.21 16.82 18.01
N ALA A 75 -10.02 17.06 17.45
CA ALA A 75 -9.55 18.36 16.99
C ALA A 75 -10.40 18.91 15.86
N GLY A 76 -10.84 20.17 15.97
CA GLY A 76 -11.64 20.85 14.96
C GLY A 76 -12.95 21.39 15.52
N ALA A 77 -13.79 21.94 14.63
CA ALA A 77 -15.11 22.44 14.98
C ALA A 77 -16.17 21.36 14.77
N LYS A 78 -17.13 21.31 15.70
CA LYS A 78 -18.31 20.46 15.62
C LYS A 78 -19.55 21.35 15.67
N GLU A 79 -20.37 21.29 14.63
CA GLU A 79 -21.59 22.09 14.51
C GLU A 79 -22.82 21.21 14.27
N CYS A 80 -23.96 21.70 14.74
CA CYS A 80 -25.26 21.08 14.58
C CYS A 80 -26.26 22.06 13.97
N ARG A 81 -27.09 21.57 13.06
CA ARG A 81 -28.26 22.27 12.50
C ARG A 81 -29.48 21.37 12.73
N TYR A 82 -30.57 21.93 13.24
CA TYR A 82 -31.75 21.16 13.66
C TYR A 82 -32.95 21.46 12.77
N PHE A 83 -33.76 20.44 12.51
CA PHE A 83 -34.89 20.49 11.60
C PHE A 83 -36.05 19.68 12.16
N THR A 84 -37.28 20.04 11.79
CA THR A 84 -38.48 19.28 12.17
C THR A 84 -38.93 18.27 11.10
N ASN A 85 -38.33 18.32 9.91
CA ASN A 85 -38.67 17.48 8.76
C ASN A 85 -37.41 16.86 8.15
N VAL A 86 -37.46 15.57 7.83
CA VAL A 86 -36.36 14.85 7.18
C VAL A 86 -36.04 15.43 5.80
N GLY A 87 -37.06 15.86 5.05
CA GLY A 87 -36.87 16.46 3.72
C GLY A 87 -36.02 17.73 3.79
N ALA A 88 -36.34 18.64 4.72
CA ALA A 88 -35.55 19.86 4.93
C ALA A 88 -34.13 19.56 5.43
N ALA A 89 -33.97 18.59 6.34
CA ALA A 89 -32.67 18.18 6.85
C ALA A 89 -31.79 17.56 5.74
N ARG A 90 -32.37 16.70 4.90
CA ARG A 90 -31.72 16.10 3.73
C ARG A 90 -31.34 17.16 2.70
N SER A 91 -32.21 18.12 2.39
CA SER A 91 -31.88 19.24 1.50
C SER A 91 -30.71 20.07 2.04
N CYS A 92 -30.66 20.29 3.36
CA CYS A 92 -29.51 20.97 4.00
C CYS A 92 -28.22 20.13 3.87
N TYR A 93 -28.28 18.83 4.18
CA TYR A 93 -27.16 17.91 4.04
C TYR A 93 -26.61 17.93 2.59
N GLN A 94 -27.48 17.74 1.60
CA GLN A 94 -27.12 17.71 0.19
C GLN A 94 -26.57 19.05 -0.29
N SER A 95 -27.14 20.17 0.18
CA SER A 95 -26.65 21.52 -0.12
C SER A 95 -25.22 21.73 0.40
N ILE A 96 -24.96 21.40 1.67
CA ILE A 96 -23.61 21.51 2.25
C ILE A 96 -22.65 20.56 1.54
N HIS A 97 -23.06 19.31 1.32
CA HIS A 97 -22.24 18.32 0.62
C HIS A 97 -21.83 18.82 -0.77
N ARG A 98 -22.80 19.24 -1.60
CA ARG A 98 -22.56 19.81 -2.94
C ARG A 98 -21.70 21.07 -2.89
N GLN A 99 -21.90 21.94 -1.89
CA GLN A 99 -21.07 23.14 -1.73
C GLN A 99 -19.61 22.78 -1.44
N LYS A 100 -19.38 21.75 -0.60
CA LYS A 100 -18.02 21.32 -0.22
C LYS A 100 -17.32 20.57 -1.34
N THR A 101 -18.04 19.73 -2.09
CA THR A 101 -17.48 18.95 -3.21
C THR A 101 -17.41 19.72 -4.52
N GLY A 102 -18.15 20.81 -4.66
CA GLY A 102 -18.09 21.69 -5.82
C GLY A 102 -16.75 22.40 -6.01
N ALA A 103 -16.48 22.86 -7.24
CA ALA A 103 -15.19 23.41 -7.65
C ALA A 103 -14.65 24.55 -6.75
N GLY A 104 -15.54 25.37 -6.18
CA GLY A 104 -15.14 26.48 -5.30
C GLY A 104 -14.54 26.04 -3.96
N LYS A 105 -14.87 24.84 -3.46
CA LYS A 105 -14.29 24.30 -2.22
C LYS A 105 -13.35 23.14 -2.50
N GLY A 106 -13.70 22.25 -3.42
CA GLY A 106 -12.81 21.22 -3.95
C GLY A 106 -12.53 20.06 -3.00
N TYR A 107 -13.37 19.80 -2.00
CA TYR A 107 -13.23 18.60 -1.17
C TYR A 107 -13.53 17.34 -1.99
N LYS A 108 -12.81 16.27 -1.71
CA LYS A 108 -12.98 14.95 -2.33
C LYS A 108 -13.52 13.98 -1.28
N GLU A 109 -14.47 13.14 -1.67
CA GLU A 109 -14.99 12.10 -0.79
C GLU A 109 -13.97 10.97 -0.62
N VAL A 110 -13.77 10.55 0.62
CA VAL A 110 -12.83 9.49 1.01
C VAL A 110 -13.61 8.26 1.42
N SER A 111 -13.23 7.12 0.86
CA SER A 111 -13.85 5.83 1.18
C SER A 111 -13.01 5.12 2.25
N LEU A 112 -13.60 4.93 3.43
CA LEU A 112 -12.94 4.41 4.62
C LEU A 112 -13.65 3.15 5.11
N ALA A 113 -12.88 2.11 5.43
CA ALA A 113 -13.41 0.90 6.06
C ALA A 113 -13.92 1.18 7.48
N SER A 114 -13.33 2.16 8.16
CA SER A 114 -13.75 2.65 9.48
C SER A 114 -13.34 4.11 9.62
N SER A 115 -14.25 5.00 10.03
CA SER A 115 -13.94 6.41 10.27
C SER A 115 -13.48 6.69 11.70
N LYS A 116 -12.52 7.60 11.87
CA LYS A 116 -12.12 8.17 13.19
C LYS A 116 -12.76 9.52 13.50
N ILE A 117 -13.44 10.11 12.53
CA ILE A 117 -14.03 11.44 12.64
C ILE A 117 -15.56 11.36 12.60
N GLY A 118 -16.22 12.50 12.66
CA GLY A 118 -17.67 12.55 12.80
C GLY A 118 -18.16 12.39 14.25
N SER A 119 -19.42 12.02 14.41
CA SER A 119 -20.06 11.82 15.71
C SER A 119 -19.54 10.55 16.40
N LYS A 120 -19.77 10.44 17.72
CA LYS A 120 -19.38 9.24 18.49
C LYS A 120 -19.96 7.94 17.90
N GLN A 121 -21.12 8.00 17.24
CA GLN A 121 -21.75 6.84 16.63
C GLN A 121 -21.22 6.53 15.22
N ALA A 122 -20.73 7.54 14.49
CA ALA A 122 -20.14 7.35 13.16
C ALA A 122 -18.73 6.75 13.23
N ARG A 123 -17.99 7.06 14.30
CA ARG A 123 -16.66 6.48 14.56
C ARG A 123 -16.73 4.96 14.61
N GLY A 124 -15.78 4.28 13.97
CA GLY A 124 -15.79 2.82 13.86
C GLY A 124 -16.64 2.26 12.73
N GLN A 125 -17.47 3.10 12.08
CA GLN A 125 -18.28 2.66 10.95
C GLN A 125 -17.64 3.04 9.61
N SER A 126 -17.89 2.23 8.60
CA SER A 126 -17.42 2.47 7.23
C SER A 126 -18.12 3.66 6.55
N VAL A 127 -17.45 4.32 5.61
CA VAL A 127 -17.96 5.50 4.87
C VAL A 127 -17.60 5.41 3.39
N GLY A 128 -18.50 5.88 2.51
CA GLY A 128 -18.30 5.92 1.06
C GLY A 128 -18.64 4.59 0.37
N LYS A 129 -18.28 4.48 -0.92
CA LYS A 129 -18.38 3.22 -1.66
C LYS A 129 -17.27 2.28 -1.19
N ILE A 130 -17.68 1.18 -0.58
CA ILE A 130 -16.79 0.09 -0.19
C ILE A 130 -16.88 -0.92 -1.33
N ASP A 131 -15.75 -1.33 -1.89
CA ASP A 131 -15.71 -2.32 -2.96
C ASP A 131 -16.27 -3.68 -2.48
N SER A 132 -16.72 -4.50 -3.44
CA SER A 132 -17.29 -5.81 -3.15
C SER A 132 -16.28 -6.75 -2.49
N GLU A 133 -14.98 -6.59 -2.72
CA GLU A 133 -13.91 -7.35 -2.02
C GLU A 133 -13.79 -6.97 -0.54
N THR A 134 -13.88 -5.69 -0.19
CA THR A 134 -13.87 -5.19 1.19
C THR A 134 -15.20 -5.46 1.88
N LEU A 135 -16.32 -5.45 1.14
CA LEU A 135 -17.65 -5.83 1.66
C LEU A 135 -17.82 -7.34 1.84
N ALA A 136 -17.33 -8.19 0.93
CA ALA A 136 -17.37 -9.65 1.09
C ALA A 136 -16.63 -10.10 2.35
N LYS A 137 -15.51 -9.43 2.67
CA LYS A 137 -14.75 -9.62 3.90
C LYS A 137 -15.41 -9.03 5.17
N GLY A 138 -16.43 -8.16 5.00
CA GLY A 138 -17.20 -7.56 6.10
C GLY A 138 -18.64 -8.09 6.25
N ALA A 139 -19.15 -8.84 5.27
CA ALA A 139 -20.53 -9.34 5.26
C ALA A 139 -20.74 -10.50 6.25
N ASP A 140 -19.71 -11.27 6.57
CA ASP A 140 -19.76 -12.27 7.64
C ASP A 140 -19.94 -11.64 9.03
N ALA A 141 -19.62 -10.35 9.20
CA ALA A 141 -19.82 -9.62 10.44
C ALA A 141 -21.28 -9.17 10.69
N LYS A 142 -22.17 -9.19 9.68
CA LYS A 142 -23.53 -8.60 9.77
C LYS A 142 -24.67 -9.61 9.96
N LYS A 143 -24.41 -10.92 10.02
CA LYS A 143 -25.46 -11.92 10.36
C LYS A 143 -25.67 -12.15 11.86
N GLY A 144 -24.93 -11.47 12.74
CA GLY A 144 -25.04 -11.59 14.20
C GLY A 144 -25.92 -10.54 14.87
N GLY A 145 -27.21 -10.44 14.48
CA GLY A 145 -28.16 -9.52 15.11
C GLY A 145 -28.83 -10.08 16.38
N LYS A 146 -28.48 -9.52 17.54
CA LYS A 146 -29.21 -9.53 18.85
C LYS A 146 -29.41 -10.89 19.55
N LYS A 147 -28.46 -11.29 20.41
CA LYS A 147 -28.77 -11.81 21.77
C LYS A 147 -27.69 -11.34 22.76
N LYS A 148 -28.15 -11.00 23.98
CA LYS A 148 -27.37 -10.48 25.11
C LYS A 148 -26.11 -11.33 25.36
N ALA A 149 -25.00 -10.65 25.63
CA ALA A 149 -23.73 -11.25 26.01
C ALA A 149 -23.88 -12.09 27.29
N ALA A 150 -23.73 -13.40 27.14
CA ALA A 150 -23.03 -14.21 28.11
C ALA A 150 -21.69 -14.55 27.46
N ALA A 151 -20.58 -14.25 28.15
CA ALA A 151 -19.23 -14.54 27.68
C ALA A 151 -19.09 -16.06 27.49
N LYS A 152 -19.23 -16.53 26.24
CA LYS A 152 -18.72 -17.83 25.84
C LYS A 152 -17.31 -17.63 25.32
N THR A 153 -16.34 -18.07 26.10
CA THR A 153 -14.97 -18.34 25.70
C THR A 153 -15.02 -19.27 24.47
N VAL A 154 -14.83 -18.70 23.29
CA VAL A 154 -14.69 -19.47 22.06
C VAL A 154 -13.27 -20.04 22.07
N ALA A 155 -13.15 -21.36 22.18
CA ALA A 155 -11.88 -22.05 22.12
C ALA A 155 -11.17 -21.69 20.81
N LYS A 156 -9.98 -21.08 20.91
CA LYS A 156 -9.07 -20.89 19.78
C LYS A 156 -8.79 -22.28 19.19
N LYS A 157 -9.21 -22.52 17.93
CA LYS A 157 -8.75 -23.69 17.17
C LYS A 157 -7.23 -23.72 17.28
N ALA A 158 -6.66 -24.88 17.65
CA ALA A 158 -5.22 -25.03 17.80
C ALA A 158 -4.53 -24.76 16.45
N VAL A 159 -4.00 -23.55 16.30
CA VAL A 159 -3.23 -23.18 15.11
C VAL A 159 -1.97 -24.02 15.11
N LYS A 160 -1.73 -24.77 14.03
CA LYS A 160 -0.56 -25.64 13.89
C LYS A 160 0.69 -24.77 14.03
N LYS A 161 1.52 -25.05 15.03
CA LYS A 161 2.74 -24.27 15.31
C LYS A 161 3.69 -24.41 14.11
N LEU A 162 4.13 -23.28 13.56
CA LEU A 162 5.18 -23.27 12.54
C LEU A 162 6.48 -23.79 13.12
N ASP A 163 7.34 -24.36 12.28
CA ASP A 163 8.72 -24.61 12.68
C ASP A 163 9.42 -23.28 13.04
N ALA A 164 10.40 -23.34 13.95
CA ALA A 164 11.02 -22.12 14.48
C ALA A 164 11.72 -21.27 13.41
N PRO A 165 12.48 -21.83 12.45
CA PRO A 165 13.10 -21.03 11.39
C PRO A 165 12.07 -20.33 10.49
N LEU A 166 10.98 -20.99 10.12
CA LEU A 166 9.91 -20.38 9.33
C LEU A 166 9.18 -19.29 10.13
N GLN A 167 8.87 -19.54 11.40
CA GLN A 167 8.30 -18.54 12.28
C GLN A 167 9.20 -17.29 12.36
N HIS A 168 10.50 -17.48 12.55
CA HIS A 168 11.46 -16.38 12.62
C HIS A 168 11.53 -15.54 11.33
N LEU A 169 11.42 -16.18 10.15
CA LEU A 169 11.36 -15.48 8.87
C LEU A 169 10.07 -14.66 8.75
N VAL A 170 8.92 -15.27 9.04
CA VAL A 170 7.61 -14.63 8.93
C VAL A 170 7.53 -13.42 9.86
N ASP A 171 7.85 -13.61 11.14
CA ASP A 171 7.88 -12.52 12.12
C ASP A 171 8.81 -11.38 11.65
N TYR A 172 9.93 -11.73 11.02
CA TYR A 172 10.91 -10.76 10.55
C TYR A 172 10.38 -9.91 9.39
N ILE A 173 9.90 -10.53 8.30
CA ILE A 173 9.44 -9.78 7.12
C ILE A 173 8.21 -8.92 7.43
N TYR A 174 7.30 -9.40 8.29
CA TYR A 174 6.13 -8.62 8.71
C TYR A 174 6.51 -7.46 9.62
N ALA A 175 7.49 -7.64 10.51
CA ALA A 175 8.01 -6.56 11.34
C ALA A 175 8.68 -5.46 10.49
N GLU A 176 9.48 -5.83 9.49
CA GLU A 176 10.13 -4.88 8.58
C GLU A 176 9.12 -4.11 7.73
N ALA A 177 8.13 -4.80 7.14
CA ALA A 177 7.08 -4.17 6.37
C ALA A 177 6.23 -3.20 7.22
N THR A 178 5.88 -3.60 8.44
CA THR A 178 5.11 -2.79 9.39
C THR A 178 5.87 -1.54 9.82
N ASP A 179 7.13 -1.69 10.22
CA ASP A 179 7.98 -0.58 10.64
C ASP A 179 8.20 0.43 9.50
N ALA A 180 8.41 -0.06 8.27
CA ALA A 180 8.54 0.79 7.10
C ALA A 180 7.28 1.62 6.82
N LEU A 181 6.08 1.06 6.98
CA LEU A 181 4.83 1.82 6.83
C LEU A 181 4.67 2.88 7.92
N GLN A 182 4.93 2.53 9.18
CA GLN A 182 4.82 3.45 10.31
C GLN A 182 5.77 4.65 10.16
N LYS A 183 7.00 4.42 9.65
CA LYS A 183 8.00 5.48 9.42
C LYS A 183 7.75 6.35 8.18
N SER A 184 7.10 5.81 7.14
CA SER A 184 7.00 6.48 5.83
C SER A 184 5.76 7.36 5.64
N VAL A 185 4.61 7.00 6.22
CA VAL A 185 3.34 7.73 6.00
C VAL A 185 2.65 8.17 7.28
N ASP A 186 3.31 8.09 8.44
CA ASP A 186 2.68 8.38 9.74
C ASP A 186 1.35 7.60 9.90
N VAL A 187 1.27 6.39 9.33
CA VAL A 187 0.10 5.51 9.42
C VAL A 187 0.21 4.59 10.62
N THR A 188 -0.93 4.28 11.24
CA THR A 188 -1.00 3.31 12.34
C THR A 188 -1.57 2.00 11.80
N ILE A 189 -0.89 0.87 12.03
CA ILE A 189 -1.48 -0.44 11.74
C ILE A 189 -2.34 -0.83 12.94
N THR A 190 -3.62 -1.12 12.69
CA THR A 190 -4.60 -1.47 13.73
C THR A 190 -5.22 -2.84 13.45
N ALA A 191 -5.95 -3.39 14.42
CA ALA A 191 -6.75 -4.61 14.28
C ALA A 191 -7.75 -4.60 13.11
N ASN A 192 -7.97 -3.45 12.47
CA ASN A 192 -8.96 -3.28 11.43
C ASN A 192 -8.34 -2.86 10.07
N GLY A 193 -7.02 -2.59 10.01
CA GLY A 193 -6.30 -2.28 8.77
C GLY A 193 -5.26 -1.16 8.93
N ILE A 194 -4.80 -0.62 7.79
CA ILE A 194 -3.90 0.54 7.74
C ILE A 194 -4.72 1.81 7.98
N GLU A 195 -4.46 2.45 9.12
CA GLU A 195 -5.19 3.60 9.61
C GLU A 195 -4.45 4.92 9.32
N THR A 196 -5.16 5.84 8.69
CA THR A 196 -4.77 7.24 8.49
C THR A 196 -5.45 8.13 9.54
N PRO A 197 -5.13 9.44 9.64
CA PRO A 197 -5.80 10.35 10.56
C PRO A 197 -7.33 10.39 10.41
N LEU A 198 -7.87 10.12 9.21
CA LEU A 198 -9.32 10.08 8.98
C LEU A 198 -9.96 8.73 9.30
N GLY A 199 -9.16 7.66 9.28
CA GLY A 199 -9.63 6.29 9.46
C GLY A 199 -8.92 5.29 8.55
N ILE A 200 -9.51 4.10 8.45
CA ILE A 200 -8.89 2.94 7.80
C ILE A 200 -9.09 3.00 6.30
N LEU A 201 -7.99 2.90 5.56
CA LEU A 201 -8.00 2.97 4.11
C LEU A 201 -8.65 1.74 3.47
N THR A 202 -9.23 1.94 2.30
CA THR A 202 -9.74 0.89 1.42
C THR A 202 -8.80 0.70 0.22
N LEU A 203 -8.87 -0.46 -0.44
CA LEU A 203 -8.10 -0.69 -1.68
C LEU A 203 -8.48 0.32 -2.77
N GLY A 204 -9.77 0.62 -2.94
CA GLY A 204 -10.21 1.66 -3.87
C GLY A 204 -9.62 3.05 -3.56
N GLN A 205 -9.30 3.35 -2.29
CA GLN A 205 -8.64 4.61 -1.93
C GLN A 205 -7.14 4.59 -2.28
N ILE A 206 -6.47 3.45 -2.12
CA ILE A 206 -5.10 3.23 -2.62
C ILE A 206 -5.05 3.41 -4.15
N GLU A 207 -6.04 2.89 -4.87
CA GLU A 207 -6.10 3.02 -6.33
C GLU A 207 -6.30 4.46 -6.81
N LYS A 208 -7.12 5.26 -6.10
CA LYS A 208 -7.19 6.71 -6.36
C LYS A 208 -5.84 7.40 -6.12
N GLY A 209 -5.12 7.00 -5.07
CA GLY A 209 -3.76 7.48 -4.81
C GLY A 209 -2.81 7.14 -5.96
N GLN A 210 -2.88 5.90 -6.46
CA GLN A 210 -2.05 5.43 -7.57
C GLN A 210 -2.32 6.25 -8.83
N SER A 211 -3.59 6.47 -9.17
CA SER A 211 -3.96 7.28 -10.35
C SER A 211 -3.38 8.69 -10.31
N ALA A 212 -3.30 9.32 -9.12
CA ALA A 212 -2.66 10.62 -8.98
C ALA A 212 -1.13 10.55 -9.19
N LEU A 213 -0.47 9.46 -8.73
CA LEU A 213 0.95 9.23 -8.98
C LEU A 213 1.22 8.95 -10.46
N ASP A 214 0.35 8.22 -11.16
CA ASP A 214 0.46 7.97 -12.60
C ASP A 214 0.37 9.29 -13.39
N GLY A 215 -0.53 10.19 -12.97
CA GLY A 215 -0.60 11.55 -13.52
C GLY A 215 0.67 12.37 -13.25
N LEU A 216 1.25 12.26 -12.04
CA LEU A 216 2.51 12.93 -11.69
C LEU A 216 3.65 12.44 -12.55
N GLN A 217 3.72 11.13 -12.78
CA GLN A 217 4.69 10.53 -13.67
C GLN A 217 4.57 11.13 -15.07
N ALA A 218 3.38 11.08 -15.67
CA ALA A 218 3.14 11.65 -17.00
C ALA A 218 3.54 13.13 -17.11
N GLU A 219 3.36 13.93 -16.04
CA GLU A 219 3.79 15.33 -16.02
C GLU A 219 5.31 15.50 -15.86
N LEU A 220 5.96 14.66 -15.06
CA LEU A 220 7.42 14.66 -14.86
C LEU A 220 8.16 14.21 -16.12
N MET A 221 7.55 13.37 -16.95
CA MET A 221 8.12 12.91 -18.24
C MET A 221 8.09 13.97 -19.35
N ARG A 222 7.39 15.09 -19.15
CA ARG A 222 7.31 16.14 -20.17
C ARG A 222 8.64 16.90 -20.28
N SER A 223 9.01 17.26 -21.51
CA SER A 223 10.14 18.17 -21.78
C SER A 223 10.02 19.49 -21.02
N ARG A 224 8.80 20.04 -20.94
CA ARG A 224 8.47 21.23 -20.14
C ARG A 224 7.44 20.91 -19.07
N LYS A 225 7.94 20.69 -17.85
CA LYS A 225 7.16 20.41 -16.63
C LYS A 225 6.37 21.64 -16.18
N ARG A 226 5.09 21.47 -15.87
CA ARG A 226 4.22 22.54 -15.33
C ARG A 226 4.15 22.41 -13.81
N LYS A 227 4.86 23.30 -13.10
CA LYS A 227 4.85 23.37 -11.63
C LYS A 227 3.43 23.41 -11.05
N ALA A 228 2.50 24.08 -11.74
CA ALA A 228 1.11 24.17 -11.31
C ALA A 228 0.39 22.83 -11.33
N THR A 229 0.65 21.98 -12.34
CA THR A 229 0.07 20.64 -12.50
C THR A 229 0.68 19.66 -11.51
N LEU A 230 2.01 19.70 -11.30
CA LEU A 230 2.68 18.88 -10.28
C LEU A 230 2.11 19.14 -8.87
N ALA A 231 1.91 20.41 -8.50
CA ALA A 231 1.30 20.77 -7.23
C ALA A 231 -0.17 20.35 -7.13
N GLN A 232 -0.93 20.41 -8.23
CA GLN A 232 -2.31 19.94 -8.27
C GLN A 232 -2.38 18.42 -8.05
N LEU A 233 -1.63 17.64 -8.83
CA LEU A 233 -1.64 16.18 -8.72
C LEU A 233 -1.06 15.70 -7.39
N SER A 234 -0.05 16.39 -6.85
CA SER A 234 0.40 16.17 -5.46
C SER A 234 -0.79 16.35 -4.50
N SER A 235 -1.53 17.45 -4.62
CA SER A 235 -2.71 17.72 -3.78
C SER A 235 -3.80 16.67 -3.93
N GLU A 236 -4.01 16.14 -5.14
CA GLU A 236 -4.94 15.03 -5.40
C GLU A 236 -4.48 13.75 -4.70
N PHE A 237 -3.18 13.41 -4.76
CA PHE A 237 -2.59 12.29 -4.03
C PHE A 237 -2.81 12.40 -2.51
N TYR A 238 -2.47 13.54 -1.89
CA TYR A 238 -2.69 13.75 -0.44
C TYR A 238 -4.17 13.86 -0.05
N SER A 239 -5.06 14.16 -1.00
CA SER A 239 -6.51 14.12 -0.77
C SER A 239 -7.03 12.69 -0.82
N ALA A 240 -6.42 11.85 -1.66
CA ALA A 240 -6.73 10.44 -1.76
C ALA A 240 -6.17 9.65 -0.57
N ILE A 241 -4.92 9.88 -0.19
CA ILE A 241 -4.24 9.21 0.93
C ILE A 241 -4.05 10.25 2.04
N PRO A 242 -4.99 10.40 2.99
CA PRO A 242 -4.92 11.46 3.99
C PRO A 242 -3.74 11.21 4.93
N HIS A 243 -2.79 12.14 5.01
CA HIS A 243 -1.70 12.09 5.97
C HIS A 243 -1.23 13.50 6.31
N ARG A 244 -0.24 13.58 7.21
CA ARG A 244 0.34 14.84 7.63
C ARG A 244 1.13 15.46 6.49
N VAL A 245 0.84 16.73 6.21
CA VAL A 245 1.56 17.54 5.20
C VAL A 245 2.40 18.61 5.90
N GLY A 246 1.98 19.03 7.10
CA GLY A 246 2.64 20.07 7.87
C GLY A 246 2.10 21.47 7.59
N ARG A 247 2.61 22.44 8.35
CA ARG A 247 2.12 23.83 8.33
C ARG A 247 3.17 24.83 7.84
N THR A 248 4.45 24.48 7.90
CA THR A 248 5.54 25.37 7.52
C THR A 248 5.68 25.41 6.01
N ARG A 249 6.18 26.53 5.47
CA ARG A 249 6.47 26.66 4.04
C ARG A 249 7.38 25.53 3.53
N LYS A 250 8.43 25.20 4.29
CA LYS A 250 9.34 24.09 3.98
C LYS A 250 8.63 22.74 3.89
N ALA A 251 7.70 22.45 4.81
CA ALA A 251 6.95 21.19 4.78
C ALA A 251 6.03 21.11 3.56
N ILE A 252 5.36 22.23 3.22
CA ILE A 252 4.53 22.33 2.03
C ILE A 252 5.34 22.15 0.74
N GLU A 253 6.50 22.80 0.63
CA GLU A 253 7.38 22.66 -0.52
C GLU A 253 7.92 21.23 -0.65
N ALA A 254 8.25 20.58 0.48
CA ALA A 254 8.66 19.18 0.51
C ALA A 254 7.54 18.22 0.08
N ALA A 255 6.28 18.55 0.37
CA ALA A 255 5.12 17.77 -0.04
C ALA A 255 4.81 17.88 -1.53
N VAL A 256 5.36 18.85 -2.27
CA VAL A 256 5.23 18.83 -3.73
C VAL A 256 6.09 17.70 -4.29
N ILE A 257 5.43 16.74 -4.96
CA ILE A 257 6.08 15.66 -5.69
C ILE A 257 6.48 16.24 -7.06
N ASN A 258 7.74 16.66 -7.17
CA ASN A 258 8.24 17.42 -8.32
C ASN A 258 9.50 16.83 -8.96
N ASP A 259 9.91 15.64 -8.52
CA ASP A 259 11.03 14.88 -9.04
C ASP A 259 10.72 13.37 -8.99
N MET A 260 11.48 12.60 -9.75
CA MET A 260 11.30 11.14 -9.86
C MET A 260 11.58 10.43 -8.54
N ALA A 261 12.56 10.87 -7.75
CA ALA A 261 12.92 10.24 -6.49
C ALA A 261 11.75 10.28 -5.48
N LYS A 262 11.08 11.43 -5.36
CA LYS A 262 9.86 11.56 -4.54
C LYS A 262 8.71 10.73 -5.09
N LEU A 263 8.51 10.71 -6.40
CA LEU A 263 7.46 9.92 -7.04
C LEU A 263 7.64 8.42 -6.71
N VAL A 264 8.82 7.88 -6.97
CA VAL A 264 9.17 6.48 -6.70
C VAL A 264 9.00 6.15 -5.23
N ASN A 265 9.47 7.01 -4.33
CA ASN A 265 9.27 6.82 -2.90
C ASN A 265 7.77 6.70 -2.53
N LYS A 266 6.91 7.53 -3.12
CA LYS A 266 5.46 7.46 -2.89
C LYS A 266 4.82 6.25 -3.55
N GLN A 267 5.27 5.83 -4.74
CA GLN A 267 4.81 4.61 -5.40
C GLN A 267 5.18 3.36 -4.59
N ASP A 268 6.43 3.24 -4.15
CA ASP A 268 6.92 2.15 -3.28
C ASP A 268 6.07 2.03 -2.01
N THR A 269 5.83 3.17 -1.38
CA THR A 269 5.07 3.24 -0.14
C THR A 269 3.61 2.83 -0.35
N LEU A 270 3.00 3.28 -1.45
CA LEU A 270 1.62 2.93 -1.80
C LEU A 270 1.49 1.45 -2.18
N GLN A 271 2.50 0.89 -2.85
CA GLN A 271 2.57 -0.53 -3.17
C GLN A 271 2.72 -1.37 -1.90
N LEU A 272 3.55 -0.94 -0.95
CA LEU A 272 3.66 -1.58 0.36
C LEU A 272 2.33 -1.56 1.12
N MET A 273 1.59 -0.44 1.09
CA MET A 273 0.24 -0.38 1.67
C MET A 273 -0.72 -1.37 1.00
N ARG A 274 -0.68 -1.47 -0.33
CA ARG A 274 -1.52 -2.40 -1.10
C ARG A 274 -1.20 -3.84 -0.72
N ASP A 275 0.07 -4.19 -0.68
CA ASP A 275 0.53 -5.55 -0.36
C ASP A 275 0.12 -5.94 1.06
N MET A 276 0.31 -5.03 2.02
CA MET A 276 -0.10 -5.24 3.41
C MET A 276 -1.62 -5.36 3.57
N LEU A 277 -2.42 -4.50 2.92
CA LEU A 277 -3.89 -4.65 2.94
C LEU A 277 -4.37 -5.94 2.25
N SER A 278 -3.63 -6.43 1.26
CA SER A 278 -3.99 -7.66 0.55
C SER A 278 -3.82 -8.88 1.44
N VAL A 279 -2.75 -8.93 2.25
CA VAL A 279 -2.50 -10.03 3.20
C VAL A 279 -3.25 -9.86 4.54
N SER A 280 -3.68 -8.65 4.90
CA SER A 280 -4.40 -8.40 6.16
C SER A 280 -5.78 -9.06 6.23
N GLY A 281 -6.39 -9.34 5.07
CA GLY A 281 -7.77 -9.83 4.95
C GLY A 281 -7.91 -11.36 4.85
N GLY A 282 -6.87 -12.12 5.22
CA GLY A 282 -6.85 -13.59 5.12
C GLY A 282 -7.40 -14.35 6.33
N GLY A 283 -7.87 -13.65 7.36
CA GLY A 283 -8.44 -14.28 8.57
C GLY A 283 -9.90 -14.69 8.40
N GLU A 284 -10.25 -15.92 8.78
CA GLU A 284 -11.64 -16.44 8.79
C GLU A 284 -12.57 -15.73 9.81
N GLN A 285 -12.07 -14.75 10.58
CA GLN A 285 -12.77 -14.14 11.70
C GLN A 285 -13.01 -12.65 11.45
N ALA A 286 -14.28 -12.22 11.56
CA ALA A 286 -14.65 -10.81 11.52
C ALA A 286 -13.93 -10.04 12.66
N GLY A 287 -13.18 -8.99 12.30
CA GLY A 287 -12.42 -8.18 13.26
C GLY A 287 -11.03 -8.72 13.61
N HIS A 288 -10.54 -9.74 12.91
CA HIS A 288 -9.17 -10.22 13.01
C HIS A 288 -8.31 -9.63 11.89
N ASN A 289 -7.18 -9.01 12.23
CA ASN A 289 -6.21 -8.52 11.26
C ASN A 289 -4.86 -9.17 11.53
N VAL A 290 -4.44 -9.96 10.55
CA VAL A 290 -3.18 -10.70 10.54
C VAL A 290 -1.96 -9.80 10.76
N LEU A 291 -2.05 -8.51 10.41
CA LEU A 291 -0.99 -7.52 10.63
C LEU A 291 -0.90 -6.96 12.05
N TYR A 292 -1.94 -7.15 12.88
CA TYR A 292 -2.01 -6.56 14.22
C TYR A 292 -1.91 -7.61 15.31
N ASP A 293 -2.76 -8.64 15.26
CA ASP A 293 -2.85 -9.70 16.29
C ASP A 293 -2.74 -11.11 15.70
N GLY A 294 -2.37 -11.21 14.42
CA GLY A 294 -2.09 -12.48 13.75
C GLY A 294 -0.91 -13.21 14.38
N SER A 295 -1.09 -14.50 14.65
CA SER A 295 0.01 -15.40 14.88
C SER A 295 0.89 -15.54 13.63
N ALA A 296 2.15 -15.94 13.81
CA ALA A 296 3.05 -16.22 12.69
C ALA A 296 2.45 -17.22 11.69
N ALA A 297 1.64 -18.18 12.16
CA ALA A 297 0.96 -19.14 11.30
C ALA A 297 -0.14 -18.51 10.43
N GLU A 298 -0.90 -17.55 10.95
CA GLU A 298 -1.90 -16.79 10.18
C GLU A 298 -1.22 -15.85 9.18
N GLN A 299 -0.13 -15.20 9.59
CA GLN A 299 0.73 -14.40 8.70
C GLN A 299 1.29 -15.23 7.56
N TYR A 300 1.83 -16.40 7.86
CA TYR A 300 2.31 -17.33 6.84
C TYR A 300 1.19 -17.79 5.89
N ALA A 301 0.03 -18.16 6.42
CA ALA A 301 -1.11 -18.56 5.60
C ALA A 301 -1.56 -17.44 4.65
N ALA A 302 -1.57 -16.19 5.13
CA ALA A 302 -1.92 -15.02 4.35
C ALA A 302 -0.96 -14.71 3.20
N LEU A 303 0.29 -15.18 3.26
CA LEU A 303 1.21 -15.08 2.13
C LEU A 303 0.76 -15.95 0.95
N GLY A 304 -0.06 -16.99 1.15
CA GLY A 304 -0.45 -17.91 0.06
C GLY A 304 0.76 -18.56 -0.65
N CYS A 305 1.90 -18.63 0.04
CA CYS A 305 3.19 -19.07 -0.47
C CYS A 305 3.69 -20.23 0.40
N LYS A 306 4.17 -21.31 -0.23
CA LYS A 306 4.79 -22.42 0.51
C LYS A 306 6.25 -22.09 0.73
N ILE A 307 6.68 -22.05 1.99
CA ILE A 307 8.05 -21.76 2.37
C ILE A 307 8.55 -22.89 3.27
N ALA A 308 9.71 -23.45 2.96
CA ALA A 308 10.32 -24.53 3.75
C ALA A 308 11.80 -24.20 4.04
N PRO A 309 12.18 -24.01 5.31
CA PRO A 309 13.59 -23.82 5.67
C PRO A 309 14.43 -25.03 5.28
N LEU A 310 15.62 -24.77 4.72
CA LEU A 310 16.57 -25.81 4.38
C LEU A 310 17.53 -26.05 5.55
N ALA A 311 17.60 -27.29 6.03
CA ALA A 311 18.57 -27.66 7.05
C ALA A 311 20.00 -27.49 6.51
N PRO A 312 20.94 -26.92 7.29
CA PRO A 312 22.33 -26.71 6.86
C PRO A 312 23.04 -27.99 6.38
N SER A 313 22.67 -29.15 6.94
CA SER A 313 23.19 -30.46 6.55
C SER A 313 22.56 -31.04 5.28
N SER A 314 21.53 -30.41 4.72
CA SER A 314 20.81 -30.95 3.57
C SER A 314 21.59 -30.76 2.25
N PRO A 315 21.54 -31.73 1.31
CA PRO A 315 22.14 -31.57 -0.02
C PRO A 315 21.61 -30.35 -0.78
N LYS A 316 20.33 -29.99 -0.57
CA LYS A 316 19.73 -28.78 -1.13
C LYS A 316 20.39 -27.51 -0.60
N PHE A 317 20.65 -27.42 0.70
CA PHE A 317 21.34 -26.29 1.29
C PHE A 317 22.76 -26.14 0.72
N ALA A 318 23.51 -27.23 0.64
CA ALA A 318 24.85 -27.23 0.06
C ALA A 318 24.85 -26.78 -1.41
N LYS A 319 23.92 -27.31 -2.23
CA LYS A 319 23.75 -26.92 -3.64
C LYS A 319 23.50 -25.42 -3.78
N TRP A 320 22.53 -24.88 -3.05
CA TRP A 320 22.16 -23.47 -3.20
C TRP A 320 23.16 -22.53 -2.55
N SER A 321 23.82 -22.95 -1.48
CA SER A 321 24.95 -22.20 -0.92
C SER A 321 26.08 -22.11 -1.93
N LYS A 322 26.44 -23.23 -2.57
CA LYS A 322 27.43 -23.23 -3.65
C LYS A 322 27.00 -22.32 -4.80
N HIS A 323 25.74 -22.37 -5.24
CA HIS A 323 25.22 -21.46 -6.27
C HIS A 323 25.35 -19.98 -5.89
N VAL A 324 25.05 -19.61 -4.65
CA VAL A 324 25.24 -18.23 -4.15
C VAL A 324 26.72 -17.86 -4.12
N LEU A 325 27.57 -18.70 -3.52
CA LEU A 325 28.98 -18.38 -3.27
C LEU A 325 29.85 -18.41 -4.54
N ASP A 326 29.59 -19.34 -5.46
CA ASP A 326 30.34 -19.46 -6.73
C ASP A 326 30.05 -18.28 -7.68
N ASN A 327 28.87 -17.65 -7.57
CA ASN A 327 28.48 -16.48 -8.37
C ASN A 327 28.70 -15.17 -7.60
N GLN A 328 29.78 -15.05 -6.82
CA GLN A 328 30.17 -13.81 -6.15
C GLN A 328 31.34 -13.17 -6.89
N THR A 329 31.16 -11.94 -7.36
CA THR A 329 32.24 -11.13 -7.93
C THR A 329 33.10 -10.47 -6.84
N TYR A 330 32.50 -10.12 -5.69
CA TYR A 330 33.22 -9.67 -4.51
C TYR A 330 32.84 -10.48 -3.27
N LYS A 331 33.86 -10.81 -2.45
CA LYS A 331 33.67 -11.54 -1.19
C LYS A 331 32.97 -10.63 -0.19
N GLY A 332 31.86 -11.09 0.38
CA GLY A 332 31.15 -10.31 1.42
C GLY A 332 29.88 -10.96 1.93
N ILE A 333 29.19 -11.73 1.09
CA ILE A 333 27.94 -12.40 1.45
C ILE A 333 28.22 -13.58 2.37
N LYS A 334 27.63 -13.54 3.57
CA LYS A 334 27.62 -14.67 4.51
C LYS A 334 26.20 -15.20 4.63
N ILE A 335 25.95 -16.39 4.07
CA ILE A 335 24.63 -17.03 4.12
C ILE A 335 24.28 -17.36 5.58
N VAL A 336 23.08 -16.95 5.99
CA VAL A 336 22.53 -17.22 7.32
C VAL A 336 21.50 -18.34 7.22
N ASN A 337 20.48 -18.17 6.37
CA ASN A 337 19.42 -19.15 6.17
C ASN A 337 19.06 -19.25 4.69
N LEU A 338 18.61 -20.44 4.27
CA LEU A 338 18.03 -20.68 2.95
C LEU A 338 16.63 -21.26 3.12
N TYR A 339 15.69 -20.76 2.32
CA TYR A 339 14.30 -21.24 2.34
C TYR A 339 13.89 -21.62 0.92
N GLU A 340 13.36 -22.83 0.75
CA GLU A 340 12.68 -23.22 -0.48
C GLU A 340 11.34 -22.48 -0.57
N VAL A 341 11.12 -21.82 -1.71
CA VAL A 341 9.94 -21.00 -1.97
C VAL A 341 9.15 -21.61 -3.12
N GLN A 342 7.85 -21.74 -2.92
CA GLN A 342 6.95 -22.18 -3.97
C GLN A 342 5.65 -21.37 -3.93
N ARG A 343 5.46 -20.52 -4.94
CA ARG A 343 4.22 -19.77 -5.13
C ARG A 343 3.30 -20.53 -6.09
N PRO A 344 2.17 -21.13 -5.64
CA PRO A 344 1.32 -21.93 -6.51
C PRO A 344 0.77 -21.18 -7.75
N PRO A 345 0.31 -19.90 -7.64
CA PRO A 345 -0.14 -19.15 -8.81
C PRO A 345 0.96 -18.95 -9.86
N GLU A 346 2.18 -18.69 -9.41
CA GLU A 346 3.36 -18.47 -10.26
C GLU A 346 3.79 -19.75 -10.98
N ARG A 347 3.90 -20.86 -10.25
CA ARG A 347 4.23 -22.18 -10.82
C ARG A 347 3.21 -22.65 -11.86
N LYS A 348 1.94 -22.27 -11.71
CA LYS A 348 0.86 -22.63 -12.64
C LYS A 348 1.00 -21.92 -13.99
N VAL A 349 1.45 -20.67 -13.98
CA VAL A 349 1.55 -19.83 -15.20
C VAL A 349 2.95 -19.76 -15.80
N PHE A 350 3.95 -20.34 -15.13
CA PHE A 350 5.34 -20.33 -15.57
C PHE A 350 5.50 -20.92 -16.99
N LYS A 351 6.16 -20.17 -17.88
CA LYS A 351 6.37 -20.51 -19.30
C LYS A 351 7.46 -21.56 -19.49
N LYS A 352 7.21 -22.78 -19.04
CA LYS A 352 8.15 -23.93 -19.09
C LYS A 352 8.66 -24.28 -20.49
N ALA A 353 7.92 -23.95 -21.54
CA ALA A 353 8.28 -24.23 -22.93
C ALA A 353 9.36 -23.29 -23.48
N ILE A 354 9.60 -22.14 -22.86
CA ILE A 354 10.70 -21.25 -23.25
C ILE A 354 12.02 -21.89 -22.79
N SER A 355 12.95 -22.05 -23.73
CA SER A 355 14.29 -22.61 -23.51
C SER A 355 15.21 -21.64 -22.76
N ASN A 356 16.48 -22.00 -22.54
CA ASN A 356 17.47 -21.17 -21.82
C ASN A 356 16.94 -20.73 -20.44
N GLN A 357 16.66 -21.71 -19.59
CA GLN A 357 16.19 -21.46 -18.22
C GLN A 357 17.39 -21.43 -17.26
N LYS A 358 17.57 -20.31 -16.57
CA LYS A 358 18.66 -20.11 -15.59
C LYS A 358 18.12 -19.87 -14.19
N PHE A 359 18.97 -20.11 -13.19
CA PHE A 359 18.72 -19.69 -11.81
C PHE A 359 19.48 -18.40 -11.57
N LEU A 360 18.74 -17.29 -11.46
CA LEU A 360 19.30 -15.94 -11.38
C LEU A 360 18.86 -15.26 -10.08
N PHE A 361 19.60 -14.22 -9.68
CA PHE A 361 19.38 -13.51 -8.42
C PHE A 361 18.48 -12.29 -8.60
N HIS A 362 17.65 -12.02 -7.61
CA HIS A 362 16.85 -10.80 -7.51
C HIS A 362 16.94 -10.23 -6.10
N GLY A 363 17.50 -9.01 -5.99
CA GLY A 363 17.58 -8.26 -4.75
C GLY A 363 16.36 -7.35 -4.56
N SER A 364 15.87 -7.26 -3.33
CA SER A 364 14.90 -6.23 -2.96
C SER A 364 15.05 -5.83 -1.50
N ASN A 365 14.63 -4.61 -1.18
CA ASN A 365 14.60 -4.13 0.20
C ASN A 365 13.77 -5.08 1.07
N ILE A 366 14.24 -5.35 2.29
CA ILE A 366 13.61 -6.33 3.18
C ILE A 366 12.13 -6.06 3.46
N ARG A 367 11.73 -4.78 3.49
CA ARG A 367 10.33 -4.35 3.68
C ARG A 367 9.37 -4.83 2.58
N ASN A 368 9.88 -5.19 1.40
CA ASN A 368 9.08 -5.57 0.23
C ASN A 368 8.72 -7.06 0.21
N TRP A 369 9.34 -7.91 1.05
CA TRP A 369 9.23 -9.37 0.90
C TRP A 369 7.86 -9.94 1.25
N VAL A 370 7.07 -9.27 2.10
CA VAL A 370 5.65 -9.64 2.29
C VAL A 370 4.90 -9.55 0.96
N GLY A 371 5.11 -8.48 0.20
CA GLY A 371 4.51 -8.28 -1.12
C GLY A 371 5.05 -9.25 -2.18
N ILE A 372 6.36 -9.44 -2.23
CA ILE A 372 7.00 -10.34 -3.20
C ILE A 372 6.57 -11.79 -2.97
N LEU A 373 6.54 -12.27 -1.72
CA LEU A 373 6.14 -13.64 -1.42
C LEU A 373 4.64 -13.87 -1.67
N SER A 374 3.79 -12.89 -1.38
CA SER A 374 2.35 -13.02 -1.59
C SER A 374 1.93 -12.88 -3.04
N ARG A 375 2.34 -11.79 -3.69
CA ARG A 375 1.85 -11.40 -5.03
C ARG A 375 2.86 -11.68 -6.14
N GLY A 376 4.15 -11.82 -5.82
CA GLY A 376 5.22 -12.03 -6.80
C GLY A 376 5.95 -10.75 -7.15
N ILE A 377 7.01 -10.86 -7.95
CA ILE A 377 7.71 -9.69 -8.50
C ILE A 377 6.81 -9.03 -9.55
N LEU A 378 6.60 -7.70 -9.45
CA LEU A 378 5.83 -6.95 -10.45
C LEU A 378 6.74 -6.45 -11.55
N LEU A 379 6.14 -6.33 -12.73
CA LEU A 379 6.66 -5.40 -13.73
C LEU A 379 6.52 -3.96 -13.19
N PRO A 380 7.52 -3.09 -13.44
CA PRO A 380 7.37 -1.66 -13.23
C PRO A 380 6.12 -1.14 -13.96
N LYS A 381 5.33 -0.29 -13.31
CA LYS A 381 4.03 0.17 -13.85
C LYS A 381 4.14 1.26 -14.91
N ALA A 382 5.32 1.84 -15.11
CA ALA A 382 5.46 3.00 -15.98
C ALA A 382 6.79 3.04 -16.72
N VAL A 383 6.67 3.72 -17.85
CA VAL A 383 7.36 3.49 -19.11
C VAL A 383 7.72 4.86 -19.68
N VAL A 384 8.89 4.89 -20.32
CA VAL A 384 9.59 5.98 -21.01
C VAL A 384 10.41 6.85 -20.07
N SER A 385 11.71 6.96 -20.36
CA SER A 385 12.72 7.72 -19.64
C SER A 385 12.77 9.18 -20.06
N MET A 386 13.21 10.03 -19.13
CA MET A 386 14.05 11.20 -19.39
C MET A 386 14.62 11.70 -18.05
N GLY A 387 15.88 11.31 -17.80
CA GLY A 387 16.90 12.09 -17.10
C GLY A 387 16.62 12.56 -15.67
N GLY A 388 16.70 11.65 -14.69
CA GLY A 388 16.79 12.00 -13.27
C GLY A 388 17.76 11.09 -12.52
N GLU A 389 18.45 11.63 -11.50
CA GLU A 389 19.47 10.97 -10.65
C GLU A 389 18.92 9.87 -9.70
N ARG A 390 17.93 9.11 -10.17
CA ARG A 390 17.73 7.69 -9.90
C ARG A 390 16.68 7.16 -10.88
N THR A 391 17.02 6.06 -11.53
CA THR A 391 16.38 5.43 -12.68
C THR A 391 15.41 4.36 -12.19
N ASP A 392 14.10 4.59 -12.30
CA ASP A 392 13.09 3.52 -12.17
C ASP A 392 13.08 2.60 -13.40
N GLU A 393 13.70 3.04 -14.49
CA GLU A 393 14.19 2.15 -15.52
C GLU A 393 15.50 1.52 -15.05
N GLY A 394 15.55 0.19 -14.97
CA GLY A 394 16.86 -0.43 -15.16
C GLY A 394 17.35 -0.12 -16.57
N TRP A 395 18.59 -0.47 -16.88
CA TRP A 395 19.26 -0.03 -18.10
C TRP A 395 18.67 -0.58 -19.42
N LEU A 396 17.61 -1.38 -19.34
CA LEU A 396 16.87 -1.96 -20.46
C LEU A 396 15.35 -1.75 -20.29
N GLY A 397 14.91 -0.62 -19.73
CA GLY A 397 13.49 -0.23 -19.64
C GLY A 397 12.67 -0.95 -18.56
N ALA A 398 11.35 -1.06 -18.78
CA ALA A 398 10.35 -1.49 -17.80
C ALA A 398 10.18 -3.02 -17.71
N GLY A 399 11.27 -3.72 -17.37
CA GLY A 399 11.27 -5.17 -17.16
C GLY A 399 11.49 -5.59 -15.70
N ILE A 400 11.48 -6.90 -15.47
CA ILE A 400 11.96 -7.51 -14.22
C ILE A 400 13.42 -7.88 -14.40
N TYR A 401 14.27 -7.35 -13.53
CA TYR A 401 15.72 -7.48 -13.58
C TYR A 401 16.21 -8.62 -12.69
N PHE A 402 17.14 -9.38 -13.24
CA PHE A 402 17.86 -10.45 -12.58
C PHE A 402 19.35 -10.37 -12.90
N SER A 403 20.21 -10.70 -11.95
CA SER A 403 21.66 -10.79 -12.16
C SER A 403 22.13 -12.24 -12.16
N THR A 404 23.24 -12.51 -12.85
CA THR A 404 23.94 -13.80 -12.70
C THR A 404 24.71 -13.83 -11.39
N GLU A 405 25.16 -12.67 -10.93
CA GLU A 405 26.02 -12.46 -9.78
C GLU A 405 25.16 -12.16 -8.53
N SER A 406 25.43 -12.89 -7.45
CA SER A 406 24.76 -12.68 -6.16
C SER A 406 25.16 -11.36 -5.50
N SER A 407 26.40 -10.91 -5.74
CA SER A 407 26.92 -9.61 -5.32
C SER A 407 26.09 -8.46 -5.87
N THR A 408 25.85 -8.44 -7.18
CA THR A 408 25.04 -7.41 -7.85
C THR A 408 23.63 -7.35 -7.27
N ALA A 409 22.96 -8.50 -7.11
CA ALA A 409 21.66 -8.56 -6.45
C ALA A 409 21.71 -8.03 -5.01
N ALA A 410 22.79 -8.26 -4.26
CA ALA A 410 22.92 -7.78 -2.89
C ALA A 410 22.91 -6.24 -2.79
N GLN A 411 23.38 -5.51 -3.81
CA GLN A 411 23.38 -4.04 -3.83
C GLN A 411 21.96 -3.45 -3.83
N TYR A 412 20.98 -4.19 -4.34
CA TYR A 412 19.56 -3.82 -4.36
C TYR A 412 18.81 -4.21 -3.08
N THR A 413 19.52 -4.72 -2.07
CA THR A 413 18.96 -5.08 -0.77
C THR A 413 19.22 -3.99 0.26
N ALA A 414 18.52 -4.07 1.40
CA ALA A 414 18.83 -3.27 2.56
C ALA A 414 18.84 -4.18 3.79
N ARG A 415 19.79 -3.94 4.70
CA ARG A 415 19.85 -4.67 5.97
C ARG A 415 18.63 -4.29 6.81
N GLY A 416 17.87 -5.29 7.26
CA GLY A 416 16.80 -5.07 8.23
C GLY A 416 17.34 -4.98 9.66
N ARG A 417 16.43 -4.92 10.62
CA ARG A 417 16.72 -4.77 12.06
C ARG A 417 17.57 -5.88 12.68
N LYS A 418 17.60 -7.07 12.06
CA LYS A 418 18.45 -8.19 12.50
C LYS A 418 19.87 -8.11 11.93
N GLY A 419 20.16 -7.06 11.15
CA GLY A 419 21.43 -6.91 10.45
C GLY A 419 21.61 -7.94 9.33
N THR A 420 20.53 -8.52 8.79
CA THR A 420 20.56 -9.39 7.60
C THR A 420 19.77 -8.77 6.46
N SER A 421 20.06 -9.20 5.24
CA SER A 421 19.38 -8.85 3.99
C SER A 421 18.75 -10.09 3.38
N LEU A 422 17.80 -9.88 2.47
CA LEU A 422 17.14 -10.95 1.71
C LEU A 422 17.32 -10.75 0.21
N MET A 423 17.61 -11.84 -0.51
CA MET A 423 17.58 -11.92 -1.97
C MET A 423 16.89 -13.22 -2.40
N ALA A 424 16.29 -13.25 -3.59
CA ALA A 424 15.73 -14.48 -4.16
C ALA A 424 16.64 -15.07 -5.22
N ILE A 425 16.59 -16.39 -5.35
CA ILE A 425 16.97 -17.10 -6.56
C ILE A 425 15.68 -17.49 -7.28
N ALA A 426 15.54 -17.01 -8.51
CA ALA A 426 14.41 -17.31 -9.37
C ALA A 426 14.84 -18.19 -10.54
N ARG A 427 14.00 -19.13 -10.93
CA ARG A 427 14.12 -19.80 -12.22
C ARG A 427 13.53 -18.90 -13.29
N VAL A 428 14.36 -18.46 -14.23
CA VAL A 428 13.98 -17.50 -15.27
C VAL A 428 14.13 -18.14 -16.65
N ALA A 429 13.05 -18.14 -17.43
CA ALA A 429 13.00 -18.63 -18.80
C ALA A 429 13.33 -17.49 -19.77
N LEU A 430 14.61 -17.39 -20.12
CA LEU A 430 15.17 -16.29 -20.91
C LEU A 430 14.93 -16.47 -22.42
N GLY A 431 14.86 -17.72 -22.89
CA GLY A 431 14.73 -18.02 -24.32
C GLY A 431 15.86 -17.41 -25.14
N LYS A 432 15.51 -16.99 -26.36
CA LYS A 432 16.39 -16.18 -27.21
C LYS A 432 16.48 -14.76 -26.66
N GLN A 433 17.67 -14.35 -26.22
CA GLN A 433 17.92 -13.04 -25.61
C GLN A 433 18.43 -12.03 -26.65
N ALA A 434 17.91 -10.81 -26.61
CA ALA A 434 18.51 -9.68 -27.34
C ALA A 434 19.69 -9.15 -26.53
N ARG A 435 20.88 -9.11 -27.13
CA ARG A 435 22.12 -8.66 -26.49
C ARG A 435 22.25 -7.14 -26.63
N PHE A 436 22.67 -6.46 -25.57
CA PHE A 436 22.93 -5.03 -25.51
C PHE A 436 24.28 -4.77 -24.82
N THR A 437 25.04 -3.84 -25.40
CA THR A 437 26.24 -3.22 -24.80
C THR A 437 25.99 -1.74 -24.48
N GLU A 438 24.93 -1.14 -25.01
CA GLU A 438 24.48 0.22 -24.74
C GLU A 438 23.15 0.22 -23.97
N ILE A 439 23.03 1.12 -23.00
CA ILE A 439 21.84 1.31 -22.18
C ILE A 439 20.68 1.74 -23.08
N THR A 440 19.62 0.94 -23.10
CA THR A 440 18.45 1.18 -23.94
C THR A 440 17.22 1.42 -23.07
N TYR A 441 16.99 2.69 -22.82
CA TYR A 441 15.83 3.16 -22.08
C TYR A 441 14.49 2.93 -22.81
N GLY A 442 13.38 2.92 -22.07
CA GLY A 442 12.02 2.92 -22.62
C GLY A 442 11.50 1.60 -23.20
N LEU A 443 12.29 0.51 -23.14
CA LEU A 443 11.81 -0.81 -23.55
C LEU A 443 10.64 -1.28 -22.68
N THR A 444 9.59 -1.79 -23.30
CA THR A 444 8.43 -2.41 -22.62
C THR A 444 8.24 -3.88 -22.99
N ALA A 445 8.99 -4.34 -23.96
CA ALA A 445 8.99 -5.67 -24.51
C ALA A 445 10.37 -5.93 -25.11
N PRO A 446 10.79 -7.20 -25.21
CA PRO A 446 12.02 -7.51 -25.93
C PRO A 446 11.88 -7.18 -27.43
N PRO A 447 12.98 -6.90 -28.14
CA PRO A 447 12.96 -6.73 -29.59
C PRO A 447 12.33 -7.91 -30.31
N LYS A 448 11.74 -7.67 -31.49
CA LYS A 448 11.04 -8.69 -32.28
C LYS A 448 11.91 -9.94 -32.45
N GLY A 449 11.31 -11.11 -32.22
CA GLY A 449 11.99 -12.41 -32.31
C GLY A 449 12.78 -12.82 -31.07
N HIS A 450 12.79 -12.02 -30.01
CA HIS A 450 13.44 -12.32 -28.73
C HIS A 450 12.39 -12.48 -27.61
N HIS A 451 12.81 -13.14 -26.53
CA HIS A 451 11.98 -13.42 -25.36
C HIS A 451 12.40 -12.60 -24.14
N SER A 452 13.65 -12.12 -24.11
CA SER A 452 14.21 -11.32 -23.03
C SER A 452 15.35 -10.44 -23.56
N CYS A 453 15.83 -9.52 -22.75
CA CYS A 453 17.04 -8.74 -23.03
C CYS A 453 18.20 -9.21 -22.15
N TYR A 454 19.42 -8.91 -22.58
CA TYR A 454 20.67 -9.20 -21.89
C TYR A 454 21.61 -8.00 -22.03
N GLY A 455 21.79 -7.26 -20.95
CA GLY A 455 22.84 -6.26 -20.82
C GLY A 455 24.12 -6.95 -20.41
N VAL A 456 25.18 -6.79 -21.18
CA VAL A 456 26.41 -7.57 -20.99
C VAL A 456 27.46 -6.70 -20.36
N SER A 457 28.06 -7.16 -19.27
CA SER A 457 29.12 -6.40 -18.59
C SER A 457 30.30 -6.12 -19.52
N MET A 458 31.07 -5.08 -19.21
CA MET A 458 32.34 -4.80 -19.88
C MET A 458 33.29 -6.01 -19.80
N GLU A 459 33.83 -6.40 -20.94
CA GLU A 459 34.84 -7.45 -21.09
C GLU A 459 36.11 -6.85 -21.72
N LEU A 460 37.26 -7.50 -21.59
CA LEU A 460 38.56 -6.97 -22.06
C LEU A 460 38.57 -6.52 -23.54
N ASP A 461 37.74 -7.15 -24.37
CA ASP A 461 37.71 -6.95 -25.82
C ASP A 461 36.38 -6.34 -26.34
N GLU A 462 35.45 -5.95 -25.46
CA GLU A 462 34.14 -5.40 -25.85
C GLU A 462 33.69 -4.29 -24.87
N GLU A 463 33.63 -3.05 -25.38
CA GLU A 463 33.12 -1.92 -24.61
C GLU A 463 31.63 -2.08 -24.32
N SER A 464 31.24 -1.80 -23.08
CA SER A 464 29.85 -1.83 -22.63
C SER A 464 29.58 -0.77 -21.58
N GLU A 465 28.39 -0.18 -21.63
CA GLU A 465 27.87 0.74 -20.62
C GLU A 465 27.35 0.01 -19.36
N PHE A 466 27.31 -1.32 -19.37
CA PHE A 466 26.89 -2.14 -18.24
C PHE A 466 28.09 -2.55 -17.39
N ASP A 467 28.03 -2.25 -16.09
CA ASP A 467 29.05 -2.71 -15.13
C ASP A 467 28.92 -4.22 -14.83
N ASP A 468 27.69 -4.72 -14.76
CA ASP A 468 27.35 -6.11 -14.42
C ASP A 468 26.40 -6.71 -15.47
N ASN A 469 26.34 -8.04 -15.53
CA ASN A 469 25.42 -8.77 -16.39
C ASN A 469 23.96 -8.63 -15.92
N GLU A 470 23.09 -8.10 -16.79
CA GLU A 470 21.67 -7.91 -16.48
C GLU A 470 20.75 -8.72 -17.40
N HIS A 471 19.93 -9.56 -16.80
CA HIS A 471 18.89 -10.35 -17.48
C HIS A 471 17.52 -9.74 -17.24
N VAL A 472 16.83 -9.35 -18.33
CA VAL A 472 15.57 -8.60 -18.22
C VAL A 472 14.44 -9.30 -18.96
N ILE A 473 13.36 -9.60 -18.24
CA ILE A 473 12.12 -10.16 -18.80
C ILE A 473 10.99 -9.13 -18.72
N TYR A 474 10.07 -9.16 -19.67
CA TYR A 474 8.92 -8.23 -19.74
C TYR A 474 7.58 -8.94 -19.57
N ASP A 475 7.62 -10.20 -19.12
CA ASP A 475 6.46 -11.00 -18.78
C ASP A 475 6.74 -11.76 -17.49
N ALA A 476 5.99 -11.44 -16.43
CA ALA A 476 6.15 -12.07 -15.12
C ALA A 476 6.00 -13.60 -15.14
N ARG A 477 5.37 -14.17 -16.18
CA ARG A 477 5.24 -15.63 -16.37
C ARG A 477 6.55 -16.30 -16.81
N GLN A 478 7.59 -15.54 -17.14
CA GLN A 478 8.92 -16.06 -17.45
C GLN A 478 9.77 -16.32 -16.21
N GLN A 479 9.29 -16.04 -14.99
CA GLN A 479 10.03 -16.33 -13.77
C GLN A 479 9.17 -17.10 -12.75
N GLN A 480 9.84 -17.86 -11.90
CA GLN A 480 9.26 -18.36 -10.65
C GLN A 480 10.32 -18.34 -9.54
N LEU A 481 9.93 -17.98 -8.32
CA LEU A 481 10.81 -18.01 -7.15
C LEU A 481 11.06 -19.46 -6.74
N GLU A 482 12.33 -19.76 -6.41
CA GLU A 482 12.74 -21.11 -5.99
C GLU A 482 13.39 -21.10 -4.59
N ILE A 483 14.25 -20.11 -4.31
CA ILE A 483 14.94 -19.98 -3.03
C ILE A 483 14.91 -18.54 -2.54
N LEU A 484 14.69 -18.37 -1.25
CA LEU A 484 14.96 -17.12 -0.53
C LEU A 484 16.23 -17.29 0.28
N VAL A 485 17.17 -16.36 0.12
CA VAL A 485 18.48 -16.34 0.77
C VAL A 485 18.47 -15.22 1.81
N GLU A 486 18.68 -15.57 3.07
CA GLU A 486 19.01 -14.62 4.13
C GLU A 486 20.52 -14.58 4.31
N PHE A 487 21.11 -13.39 4.27
CA PHE A 487 22.56 -13.21 4.32
C PHE A 487 22.98 -11.96 5.10
N LYS A 488 24.23 -11.92 5.55
CA LYS A 488 24.89 -10.75 6.13
C LYS A 488 25.81 -10.07 5.15
#